data_AF-A0A6G8KU17-F1
#
_entry.id   AF-A0A6G8KU17-F1
#
_cell.length_a   1.000
_cell.length_b   1.000
_cell.length_c   1.000
_cell.angle_alpha   90.00
_cell.angle_beta   90.00
_cell.angle_gamma   90.00
#
_symmetry.space_group_name_H-M   'P 1'
#
loop_
_entity.id
_entity.type
_entity.pdbx_description
1 polymer ?
#
loop_
_entity_poly.entity_id
_entity_poly.type
_entity_poly.pdbx_seq_one_letter_code
_entity_poly.pdbx_strand_id
1 'polypeptide(L)'
;MTQQPVDGEKRELYTQEFPRRRDAIRAEREAARTGQLPVIQPAPTPPAQRTGSTAAGAEAQRQATEAQRQVADEAQRAEEQSQATETQPHAVVGSPPASAYGHGLVTPTPEAEKAAEATSADTATATDNAPGSATAAEPEKKDYGRAGRNLPAAIAVGAVLGGGVLASLLFYPPSFVVIVLIGVIVAMWELANALSRSGSVVARVPTVTAAGLMILATYLAGREALWVAFTVGAGAILLFTLLERRPNPVKDVCLSLFALTYVGLMASAVVFILTQPDGNLLVILFLALVVASDIGGYTFGVLWGKHPIAPKISPKKSWEGYAGSALFSTAVGICMALWVFDAPIWTGVVLGTIIPAFATLGDFSESMIKRDLDLKDMGTLLPGHGGVMDRLDSILPTAPVALVLFTFLPGFIT
;
A
#
# COMPACT_ATOMS: atom_id res chain seq x y z
N MET A 1 45.68 9.13 40.37
CA MET A 1 45.23 8.05 39.47
C MET A 1 45.17 8.60 38.06
N THR A 2 46.08 8.08 37.26
CA THR A 2 46.50 8.39 35.89
C THR A 2 45.34 8.49 34.89
N GLN A 3 45.26 9.59 34.13
CA GLN A 3 44.54 9.64 32.85
C GLN A 3 45.36 8.89 31.80
N GLN A 4 44.76 7.89 31.13
CA GLN A 4 45.31 7.30 29.91
C GLN A 4 44.96 8.18 28.69
N PRO A 5 45.88 8.36 27.73
CA PRO A 5 45.60 9.09 26.49
C PRO A 5 44.88 8.17 25.50
N VAL A 6 43.86 8.69 24.82
CA VAL A 6 43.16 8.02 23.72
C VAL A 6 43.89 8.32 22.40
N ASP A 7 44.20 7.25 21.68
CA ASP A 7 44.99 7.16 20.45
C ASP A 7 44.69 8.22 19.38
N GLY A 8 45.74 8.94 18.96
CA GLY A 8 45.74 9.86 17.81
C GLY A 8 45.65 9.18 16.44
N GLU A 9 45.84 7.86 16.37
CA GLU A 9 45.91 7.10 15.11
C GLU A 9 44.54 6.94 14.42
N LYS A 10 43.44 6.98 15.19
CA LYS A 10 42.06 6.85 14.65
C LYS A 10 41.51 8.16 14.07
N ARG A 11 42.14 9.31 14.36
CA ARG A 11 41.72 10.61 13.80
C ARG A 11 42.31 10.89 12.41
N GLU A 12 43.47 10.33 12.07
CA GLU A 12 44.09 10.54 10.75
C GLU A 12 43.46 9.66 9.65
N LEU A 13 43.07 8.43 9.98
CA LEU A 13 42.36 7.52 9.06
C LEU A 13 41.03 8.10 8.56
N TYR A 14 40.26 8.77 9.44
CA TYR A 14 39.00 9.41 9.06
C TYR A 14 39.16 10.68 8.21
N THR A 15 40.34 11.32 8.23
CA THR A 15 40.57 12.61 7.55
C THR A 15 41.14 12.43 6.13
N GLN A 16 41.77 11.27 5.82
CA GLN A 16 42.34 11.02 4.48
C GLN A 16 41.47 10.22 3.52
N GLU A 17 40.51 9.41 3.98
CA GLU A 17 39.68 8.56 3.10
C GLU A 17 38.52 9.32 2.42
N PHE A 18 38.00 10.37 3.05
CA PHE A 18 36.84 11.12 2.52
C PHE A 18 37.11 11.96 1.26
N PRO A 19 38.29 12.61 1.09
CA PRO A 19 38.60 13.32 -0.16
C PRO A 19 38.80 12.37 -1.36
N ARG A 20 39.45 11.22 -1.16
CA ARG A 20 39.78 10.27 -2.25
C ARG A 20 38.55 9.62 -2.89
N ARG A 21 37.50 9.35 -2.11
CA ARG A 21 36.23 8.83 -2.67
C ARG A 21 35.48 9.89 -3.48
N ARG A 22 35.59 11.16 -3.11
CA ARG A 22 34.87 12.24 -3.80
C ARG A 22 35.46 12.54 -5.17
N ASP A 23 36.78 12.47 -5.30
CA ASP A 23 37.47 12.69 -6.56
C ASP A 23 37.35 11.48 -7.51
N ALA A 24 37.33 10.25 -6.97
CA ALA A 24 37.06 9.04 -7.75
C ALA A 24 35.64 9.03 -8.35
N ILE A 25 34.62 9.43 -7.57
CA ILE A 25 33.23 9.53 -8.04
C ILE A 25 33.06 10.66 -9.07
N ARG A 26 33.85 11.73 -8.98
CA ARG A 26 33.85 12.82 -9.98
C ARG A 26 34.48 12.37 -11.30
N ALA A 27 35.59 11.64 -11.24
CA ALA A 27 36.26 11.07 -12.41
C ALA A 27 35.41 9.99 -13.11
N GLU A 28 34.70 9.14 -12.37
CA GLU A 28 33.75 8.17 -12.94
C GLU A 28 32.57 8.85 -13.65
N ARG A 29 32.06 9.95 -13.08
CA ARG A 29 30.97 10.73 -13.69
C ARG A 29 31.38 11.50 -14.94
N GLU A 30 32.65 11.89 -15.04
CA GLU A 30 33.19 12.52 -16.27
C GLU A 30 33.49 11.47 -17.34
N ALA A 31 34.03 10.30 -16.99
CA ALA A 31 34.27 9.18 -17.92
C ALA A 31 32.98 8.61 -18.53
N ALA A 32 31.90 8.55 -17.74
CA ALA A 32 30.57 8.14 -18.22
C ALA A 32 29.93 9.14 -19.21
N ARG A 33 30.44 10.38 -19.27
CA ARG A 33 29.88 11.46 -20.12
C ARG A 33 30.54 11.56 -21.49
N THR A 34 31.75 11.04 -21.65
CA THR A 34 32.56 11.14 -22.89
C THR A 34 32.87 9.79 -23.55
N GLY A 35 32.50 8.66 -22.94
CA GLY A 35 32.61 7.33 -23.55
C GLY A 35 34.04 6.80 -23.71
N GLN A 36 35.01 7.38 -23.01
CA GLN A 36 36.41 6.97 -23.04
C GLN A 36 36.95 6.81 -21.61
N LEU A 37 37.31 5.58 -21.24
CA LEU A 37 37.92 5.27 -19.94
C LEU A 37 39.33 5.89 -19.84
N PRO A 38 39.70 6.55 -18.73
CA PRO A 38 41.02 7.14 -18.58
C PRO A 38 42.07 6.07 -18.27
N VAL A 39 43.21 6.14 -18.97
CA VAL A 39 44.42 5.36 -18.68
C VAL A 39 45.08 5.95 -17.43
N ILE A 40 45.03 5.25 -16.31
CA ILE A 40 45.78 5.62 -15.10
C ILE A 40 47.25 5.19 -15.29
N GLN A 41 48.15 6.14 -15.50
CA GLN A 41 49.60 5.89 -15.38
C GLN A 41 49.97 5.73 -13.88
N PRO A 42 50.79 4.72 -13.51
CA PRO A 42 51.29 4.62 -12.15
C PRO A 42 52.25 5.77 -11.83
N ALA A 43 52.15 6.32 -10.61
CA ALA A 43 52.96 7.42 -10.10
C ALA A 43 54.47 7.08 -10.08
N PRO A 44 55.38 8.08 -10.20
CA PRO A 44 56.82 7.84 -10.23
C PRO A 44 57.35 7.35 -8.87
N THR A 45 58.20 6.33 -8.92
CA THR A 45 58.90 5.72 -7.79
C THR A 45 59.85 6.73 -7.12
N PRO A 46 59.90 6.83 -5.77
CA PRO A 46 60.89 7.67 -5.09
C PRO A 46 62.31 7.08 -5.24
N PRO A 47 63.37 7.90 -5.17
CA PRO A 47 64.72 7.46 -5.52
C PRO A 47 65.27 6.45 -4.51
N ALA A 48 65.90 5.41 -5.04
CA ALA A 48 66.53 4.32 -4.29
C ALA A 48 67.65 4.83 -3.38
N GLN A 49 67.48 4.70 -2.06
CA GLN A 49 68.61 4.71 -1.13
C GLN A 49 69.25 3.32 -1.11
N ARG A 50 70.48 3.25 -1.63
CA ARG A 50 71.35 2.07 -1.50
C ARG A 50 71.73 1.86 -0.04
N THR A 51 71.35 0.74 0.57
CA THR A 51 72.16 0.10 1.62
C THR A 51 71.95 -1.43 1.63
N GLY A 52 73.07 -2.16 1.59
CA GLY A 52 73.27 -3.39 2.36
C GLY A 52 72.49 -4.66 2.00
N SER A 53 73.12 -5.53 1.21
CA SER A 53 72.86 -6.98 1.15
C SER A 53 72.69 -7.61 2.53
N THR A 54 71.51 -8.14 2.85
CA THR A 54 71.33 -9.14 3.91
C THR A 54 70.33 -10.22 3.47
N ALA A 55 70.54 -11.45 3.94
CA ALA A 55 69.82 -12.67 3.56
C ALA A 55 68.29 -12.61 3.71
N ALA A 56 67.75 -11.65 4.48
CA ALA A 56 66.32 -11.42 4.63
C ALA A 56 65.62 -10.96 3.33
N GLY A 57 66.35 -10.29 2.41
CA GLY A 57 65.78 -9.87 1.13
C GLY A 57 65.51 -11.03 0.16
N ALA A 58 66.30 -12.10 0.24
CA ALA A 58 66.14 -13.27 -0.62
C ALA A 58 64.93 -14.14 -0.21
N GLU A 59 64.61 -14.21 1.09
CA GLU A 59 63.43 -14.91 1.58
C GLU A 59 62.13 -14.15 1.30
N ALA A 60 62.13 -12.82 1.46
CA ALA A 60 60.97 -11.99 1.10
C ALA A 60 60.66 -12.08 -0.40
N GLN A 61 61.69 -12.16 -1.25
CA GLN A 61 61.51 -12.27 -2.69
C GLN A 61 61.06 -13.67 -3.12
N ARG A 62 61.47 -14.72 -2.40
CA ARG A 62 60.96 -16.09 -2.60
C ARG A 62 59.48 -16.20 -2.20
N GLN A 63 59.10 -15.65 -1.04
CA GLN A 63 57.71 -15.63 -0.59
C GLN A 63 56.80 -14.83 -1.52
N ALA A 64 57.27 -13.69 -2.04
CA ALA A 64 56.52 -12.92 -3.03
C ALA A 64 56.34 -13.69 -4.36
N THR A 65 57.36 -14.45 -4.78
CA THR A 65 57.29 -15.27 -6.00
C THR A 65 56.36 -16.48 -5.82
N GLU A 66 56.36 -17.10 -4.64
CA GLU A 66 55.43 -18.20 -4.30
C GLU A 66 53.99 -17.71 -4.18
N ALA A 67 53.75 -16.54 -3.59
CA ALA A 67 52.43 -15.92 -3.52
C ALA A 67 51.89 -15.59 -4.92
N GLN A 68 52.73 -15.09 -5.82
CA GLN A 68 52.34 -14.84 -7.21
C GLN A 68 52.04 -16.12 -7.99
N ARG A 69 52.76 -17.22 -7.73
CA ARG A 69 52.45 -18.53 -8.31
C ARG A 69 51.14 -19.09 -7.80
N GLN A 70 50.84 -18.97 -6.51
CA GLN A 70 49.56 -19.40 -5.95
C GLN A 70 48.38 -18.64 -6.55
N VAL A 71 48.50 -17.32 -6.73
CA VAL A 71 47.46 -16.51 -7.37
C VAL A 71 47.28 -16.88 -8.85
N ALA A 72 48.36 -17.23 -9.56
CA ALA A 72 48.29 -17.70 -10.94
C ALA A 72 47.62 -19.10 -11.05
N ASP A 73 47.94 -20.01 -10.12
CA ASP A 73 47.33 -21.35 -10.07
C ASP A 73 45.84 -21.28 -9.69
N GLU A 74 45.44 -20.36 -8.80
CA GLU A 74 44.02 -20.11 -8.48
C GLU A 74 43.26 -19.50 -9.66
N ALA A 75 43.88 -18.59 -10.42
CA ALA A 75 43.29 -18.03 -11.64
C ALA A 75 43.10 -19.09 -12.72
N GLN A 76 44.07 -20.00 -12.91
CA GLN A 76 43.92 -21.13 -13.85
C GLN A 76 42.84 -22.12 -13.41
N ARG A 77 42.70 -22.41 -12.11
CA ARG A 77 41.60 -23.24 -11.60
C ARG A 77 40.24 -22.60 -11.78
N ALA A 78 40.15 -21.28 -11.66
CA ALA A 78 38.92 -20.53 -11.94
C ALA A 78 38.55 -20.56 -13.44
N GLU A 79 39.54 -20.51 -14.34
CA GLU A 79 39.33 -20.69 -15.78
C GLU A 79 38.93 -22.12 -16.16
N GLU A 80 39.54 -23.15 -15.55
CA GLU A 80 39.17 -24.55 -15.78
C GLU A 80 37.74 -24.87 -15.27
N GLN A 81 37.32 -24.29 -14.13
CA GLN A 81 35.95 -24.41 -13.63
C GLN A 81 34.93 -23.65 -14.49
N SER A 82 35.34 -22.54 -15.11
CA SER A 82 34.53 -21.81 -16.09
C SER A 82 34.32 -22.64 -17.36
N GLN A 83 35.37 -23.27 -17.89
CA GLN A 83 35.31 -24.09 -19.11
C GLN A 83 34.58 -25.43 -18.89
N ALA A 84 34.62 -26.01 -17.69
CA ALA A 84 33.86 -27.23 -17.36
C ALA A 84 32.34 -27.02 -17.28
N THR A 85 31.86 -25.77 -17.21
CA THR A 85 30.43 -25.44 -17.15
C THR A 85 29.82 -25.25 -18.56
N GLU A 86 30.62 -25.23 -19.63
CA GLU A 86 30.20 -24.84 -20.98
C GLU A 86 29.79 -26.01 -21.90
N THR A 87 29.70 -27.25 -21.39
CA THR A 87 29.22 -28.43 -22.15
C THR A 87 27.92 -29.00 -21.59
N GLN A 88 26.82 -28.27 -21.71
CA GLN A 88 25.45 -28.83 -21.72
C GLN A 88 24.49 -27.86 -22.43
N PRO A 89 23.72 -28.30 -23.45
CA PRO A 89 22.95 -27.38 -24.28
C PRO A 89 21.50 -27.24 -23.77
N HIS A 90 21.07 -26.04 -23.39
CA HIS A 90 19.66 -25.63 -23.48
C HIS A 90 19.50 -24.12 -23.66
N ALA A 91 18.54 -23.75 -24.52
CA ALA A 91 18.38 -22.46 -25.16
C ALA A 91 17.56 -21.43 -24.35
N VAL A 92 18.11 -20.21 -24.27
CA VAL A 92 17.53 -18.85 -24.38
C VAL A 92 16.09 -18.58 -23.86
N VAL A 93 15.96 -17.72 -22.83
CA VAL A 93 15.53 -16.29 -22.90
C VAL A 93 15.39 -15.69 -21.47
N GLY A 94 16.14 -14.62 -21.19
CA GLY A 94 15.67 -13.43 -20.44
C GLY A 94 15.79 -13.39 -18.90
N SER A 95 16.90 -12.82 -18.41
CA SER A 95 17.09 -12.39 -17.00
C SER A 95 16.71 -10.90 -16.78
N PRO A 96 16.52 -10.43 -15.53
CA PRO A 96 15.66 -9.29 -15.15
C PRO A 96 16.42 -7.96 -15.00
N PRO A 97 15.76 -6.81 -14.73
CA PRO A 97 16.44 -5.67 -14.13
C PRO A 97 16.07 -5.48 -12.65
N ALA A 98 17.13 -5.31 -11.86
CA ALA A 98 17.10 -4.74 -10.52
C ALA A 98 16.88 -3.23 -10.58
N SER A 99 16.18 -2.73 -9.56
CA SER A 99 15.83 -1.34 -9.30
C SER A 99 17.05 -0.41 -9.16
N ALA A 100 16.99 0.75 -9.81
CA ALA A 100 17.79 1.91 -9.45
C ALA A 100 16.89 3.16 -9.42
N TYR A 101 16.86 3.81 -8.26
CA TYR A 101 16.28 5.13 -8.05
C TYR A 101 16.90 6.17 -9.00
N GLY A 102 16.04 6.94 -9.67
CA GLY A 102 16.46 8.06 -10.51
C GLY A 102 15.26 8.87 -11.02
N HIS A 103 14.69 9.72 -10.16
CA HIS A 103 13.70 10.72 -10.56
C HIS A 103 14.32 11.71 -11.55
N GLY A 104 13.90 11.66 -12.81
CA GLY A 104 14.16 12.65 -13.84
C GLY A 104 12.85 13.25 -14.34
N LEU A 105 12.68 14.56 -14.11
CA LEU A 105 11.56 15.39 -14.55
C LEU A 105 11.42 15.36 -16.08
N VAL A 106 10.22 15.01 -16.58
CA VAL A 106 9.80 15.35 -17.94
C VAL A 106 8.44 16.04 -17.84
N THR A 107 8.44 17.33 -18.14
CA THR A 107 7.26 18.16 -18.36
C THR A 107 6.70 17.92 -19.76
N PRO A 108 5.39 17.79 -19.96
CA PRO A 108 4.78 18.04 -21.26
C PRO A 108 4.11 19.42 -21.26
N THR A 109 4.47 20.27 -22.21
CA THR A 109 3.66 21.44 -22.62
C THR A 109 2.98 21.17 -23.97
N PRO A 110 1.82 21.79 -24.23
CA PRO A 110 0.85 21.38 -25.25
C PRO A 110 0.89 22.28 -26.50
N GLU A 111 0.44 21.78 -27.66
CA GLU A 111 -0.18 22.52 -28.78
C GLU A 111 -0.62 21.51 -29.87
N ALA A 112 -1.93 21.37 -30.11
CA ALA A 112 -2.72 22.03 -31.18
C ALA A 112 -2.70 21.20 -32.49
N GLU A 113 -3.74 20.42 -32.81
CA GLU A 113 -5.06 20.79 -33.36
C GLU A 113 -5.12 20.85 -34.90
N LYS A 114 -5.92 19.93 -35.48
CA LYS A 114 -6.69 19.94 -36.75
C LYS A 114 -6.01 20.13 -38.12
N ALA A 115 -6.25 19.14 -38.99
CA ALA A 115 -6.81 19.27 -40.35
C ALA A 115 -7.34 17.88 -40.77
N ALA A 116 -8.65 17.63 -40.92
CA ALA A 116 -9.52 17.93 -42.08
C ALA A 116 -8.91 17.39 -43.40
N GLU A 117 -9.31 16.19 -43.86
CA GLU A 117 -10.47 15.91 -44.75
C GLU A 117 -10.19 16.21 -46.24
N ALA A 118 -10.12 15.14 -47.06
CA ALA A 118 -10.48 15.11 -48.50
C ALA A 118 -10.51 13.63 -48.96
N THR A 119 -11.62 12.97 -49.32
CA THR A 119 -12.61 13.12 -50.42
C THR A 119 -12.41 12.08 -51.54
N SER A 120 -13.28 11.05 -51.50
CA SER A 120 -14.00 10.27 -52.53
C SER A 120 -13.46 9.95 -53.94
N ALA A 121 -13.77 8.71 -54.38
CA ALA A 121 -14.48 8.26 -55.62
C ALA A 121 -13.80 7.00 -56.22
N ASP A 122 -14.40 6.00 -56.89
CA ASP A 122 -15.74 5.40 -57.10
C ASP A 122 -15.50 4.15 -58.01
N THR A 123 -16.49 3.24 -58.13
CA THR A 123 -16.75 2.27 -59.25
C THR A 123 -16.55 0.74 -59.04
N ALA A 124 -17.69 0.09 -58.75
CA ALA A 124 -18.36 -1.06 -59.41
C ALA A 124 -17.83 -2.53 -59.42
N THR A 125 -18.68 -3.39 -58.81
CA THR A 125 -19.26 -4.70 -59.23
C THR A 125 -18.39 -5.89 -59.69
N ALA A 126 -18.50 -7.02 -58.95
CA ALA A 126 -18.80 -8.36 -59.49
C ALA A 126 -19.26 -9.31 -58.38
N THR A 127 -20.27 -10.11 -58.69
CA THR A 127 -20.97 -11.14 -57.89
C THR A 127 -20.17 -12.44 -57.78
N ASP A 128 -20.21 -13.13 -56.63
CA ASP A 128 -20.38 -14.60 -56.62
C ASP A 128 -20.95 -15.13 -55.30
N ASN A 129 -21.86 -16.10 -55.41
CA ASN A 129 -22.59 -16.74 -54.31
C ASN A 129 -21.84 -18.01 -53.84
N ALA A 130 -21.62 -18.15 -52.53
CA ALA A 130 -21.45 -19.46 -51.89
C ALA A 130 -22.05 -19.44 -50.46
N PRO A 131 -22.80 -20.48 -50.04
CA PRO A 131 -23.58 -20.43 -48.81
C PRO A 131 -22.82 -20.99 -47.58
N GLY A 132 -22.86 -20.23 -46.49
CA GLY A 132 -23.05 -20.76 -45.14
C GLY A 132 -21.85 -21.42 -44.44
N SER A 133 -21.13 -20.64 -43.63
CA SER A 133 -20.84 -21.06 -42.25
C SER A 133 -20.96 -19.85 -41.33
N ALA A 134 -21.97 -19.88 -40.47
CA ALA A 134 -22.34 -18.80 -39.56
C ALA A 134 -21.16 -18.39 -38.68
N THR A 135 -20.62 -17.20 -38.92
CA THR A 135 -19.82 -16.48 -37.93
C THR A 135 -20.74 -16.20 -36.75
N ALA A 136 -20.49 -16.88 -35.62
CA ALA A 136 -21.15 -16.58 -34.37
C ALA A 136 -21.01 -15.08 -34.11
N ALA A 137 -22.13 -14.37 -34.13
CA ALA A 137 -22.17 -12.96 -33.77
C ALA A 137 -21.57 -12.81 -32.38
N GLU A 138 -20.47 -12.07 -32.28
CA GLU A 138 -19.98 -11.56 -31.00
C GLU A 138 -21.16 -10.85 -30.32
N PRO A 139 -21.46 -11.16 -29.05
CA PRO A 139 -22.55 -10.48 -28.36
C PRO A 139 -22.21 -8.99 -28.32
N GLU A 140 -23.09 -8.16 -28.88
CA GLU A 140 -23.05 -6.70 -28.78
C GLU A 140 -22.72 -6.31 -27.34
N LYS A 141 -21.55 -5.70 -27.14
CA LYS A 141 -21.20 -5.08 -25.86
C LYS A 141 -22.21 -3.95 -25.64
N LYS A 142 -23.19 -4.20 -24.76
CA LYS A 142 -24.13 -3.18 -24.31
C LYS A 142 -23.36 -1.95 -23.85
N ASP A 143 -23.59 -0.84 -24.54
CA ASP A 143 -23.01 0.46 -24.23
C ASP A 143 -23.67 1.01 -22.96
N TYR A 144 -23.11 0.64 -21.81
CA TYR A 144 -23.41 1.30 -20.56
C TYR A 144 -22.69 2.64 -20.64
N GLY A 145 -23.42 3.72 -20.93
CA GLY A 145 -22.89 5.08 -21.12
C GLY A 145 -22.02 5.61 -19.96
N ARG A 146 -22.06 6.91 -19.65
CA ARG A 146 -21.11 7.56 -18.71
C ARG A 146 -20.95 6.93 -17.30
N ALA A 147 -21.78 5.96 -16.92
CA ALA A 147 -21.74 5.17 -15.68
C ALA A 147 -21.25 3.72 -15.81
N GLY A 148 -21.02 3.16 -17.01
CA GLY A 148 -20.33 1.87 -17.22
C GLY A 148 -20.82 0.65 -16.42
N ARG A 149 -22.05 0.65 -15.89
CA ARG A 149 -22.52 -0.33 -14.88
C ARG A 149 -24.00 -0.70 -15.06
N ASN A 150 -24.35 -1.93 -14.70
CA ASN A 150 -25.73 -2.33 -14.40
C ASN A 150 -26.22 -1.62 -13.12
N LEU A 151 -26.61 -0.35 -13.24
CA LEU A 151 -27.10 0.50 -12.15
C LEU A 151 -28.17 -0.18 -11.25
N PRO A 152 -29.16 -0.94 -11.81
CA PRO A 152 -30.16 -1.61 -10.97
C PRO A 152 -29.57 -2.73 -10.10
N ALA A 153 -28.63 -3.51 -10.64
CA ALA A 153 -27.97 -4.58 -9.89
C ALA A 153 -27.15 -4.00 -8.73
N ALA A 154 -26.56 -2.82 -8.94
CA ALA A 154 -25.77 -2.16 -7.90
C ALA A 154 -26.59 -1.63 -6.74
N ILE A 155 -27.73 -1.03 -7.05
CA ILE A 155 -28.68 -0.57 -6.05
C ILE A 155 -29.24 -1.77 -5.27
N ALA A 156 -29.56 -2.87 -5.94
CA ALA A 156 -30.08 -4.08 -5.29
C ALA A 156 -29.08 -4.69 -4.30
N VAL A 157 -27.81 -4.86 -4.70
CA VAL A 157 -26.78 -5.39 -3.80
C VAL A 157 -26.54 -4.47 -2.61
N GLY A 158 -26.45 -3.15 -2.85
CA GLY A 158 -26.30 -2.17 -1.78
C GLY A 158 -27.48 -2.16 -0.80
N ALA A 159 -28.72 -2.27 -1.30
CA ALA A 159 -29.92 -2.33 -0.48
C ALA A 159 -29.99 -3.62 0.35
N VAL A 160 -29.60 -4.76 -0.22
CA VAL A 160 -29.57 -6.04 0.49
C VAL A 160 -28.51 -6.03 1.59
N LEU A 161 -27.29 -5.55 1.29
CA LEU A 161 -26.21 -5.47 2.28
C LEU A 161 -26.54 -4.46 3.39
N GLY A 162 -26.92 -3.24 3.03
CA GLY A 162 -27.28 -2.20 4.00
C GLY A 162 -28.52 -2.56 4.82
N GLY A 163 -29.55 -3.11 4.16
CA GLY A 163 -30.75 -3.62 4.82
C GLY A 163 -30.46 -4.80 5.74
N GLY A 164 -29.57 -5.71 5.36
CA GLY A 164 -29.12 -6.82 6.19
C GLY A 164 -28.36 -6.36 7.44
N VAL A 165 -27.47 -5.38 7.29
CA VAL A 165 -26.78 -4.75 8.43
C VAL A 165 -27.80 -4.07 9.35
N LEU A 166 -28.72 -3.27 8.82
CA LEU A 166 -29.71 -2.58 9.64
C LEU A 166 -30.67 -3.56 10.34
N ALA A 167 -31.13 -4.59 9.63
CA ALA A 167 -31.97 -5.65 10.20
C ALA A 167 -31.24 -6.40 11.32
N SER A 168 -29.94 -6.70 11.15
CA SER A 168 -29.14 -7.34 12.20
C SER A 168 -29.08 -6.48 13.46
N LEU A 169 -28.92 -5.16 13.33
CA LEU A 169 -28.83 -4.23 14.46
C LEU A 169 -30.19 -3.98 15.15
N LEU A 170 -31.30 -4.06 14.41
CA LEU A 170 -32.63 -3.80 14.95
C LEU A 170 -33.29 -5.04 15.58
N PHE A 171 -33.13 -6.23 14.97
CA PHE A 171 -33.85 -7.44 15.41
C PHE A 171 -33.02 -8.35 16.31
N TYR A 172 -31.72 -8.50 16.04
CA TYR A 172 -30.84 -9.37 16.83
C TYR A 172 -29.39 -8.87 16.79
N PRO A 173 -29.04 -7.86 17.60
CA PRO A 173 -27.72 -7.21 17.57
C PRO A 173 -26.50 -8.16 17.59
N PRO A 174 -26.51 -9.31 18.30
CA PRO A 174 -25.39 -10.25 18.24
C PRO A 174 -25.09 -10.79 16.83
N SER A 175 -26.08 -10.87 15.93
CA SER A 175 -25.84 -11.29 14.53
C SER A 175 -24.96 -10.32 13.75
N PHE A 176 -24.94 -9.03 14.13
CA PHE A 176 -24.05 -8.05 13.50
C PHE A 176 -22.57 -8.42 13.68
N VAL A 177 -22.19 -9.05 14.80
CA VAL A 177 -20.82 -9.53 15.04
C VAL A 177 -20.40 -10.56 13.99
N VAL A 178 -21.31 -11.42 13.55
CA VAL A 178 -21.05 -12.41 12.49
C VAL A 178 -20.79 -11.71 11.16
N ILE A 179 -21.57 -10.67 10.84
CA ILE A 179 -21.37 -9.86 9.63
C ILE A 179 -20.00 -9.16 9.67
N VAL A 180 -19.65 -8.54 10.79
CA VAL A 180 -18.34 -7.91 10.99
C VAL A 180 -17.21 -8.94 10.87
N LEU A 181 -17.36 -10.12 11.46
CA LEU A 181 -16.37 -11.19 11.39
C LEU A 181 -16.11 -11.63 9.95
N ILE A 182 -17.17 -11.88 9.18
CA ILE A 182 -17.07 -12.24 7.75
C ILE A 182 -16.41 -11.09 6.98
N GLY A 183 -16.88 -9.85 7.19
CA GLY A 183 -16.34 -8.66 6.55
C GLY A 183 -14.84 -8.47 6.81
N VAL A 184 -14.40 -8.62 8.07
CA VAL A 184 -13.00 -8.52 8.48
C VAL A 184 -12.15 -9.63 7.85
N ILE A 185 -12.64 -10.87 7.82
CA ILE A 185 -11.91 -11.99 7.18
C ILE A 185 -11.69 -11.70 5.69
N VAL A 186 -12.75 -11.27 4.98
CA VAL A 186 -12.65 -10.96 3.54
C VAL A 186 -11.78 -9.74 3.29
N ALA A 187 -11.98 -8.65 4.04
CA ALA A 187 -11.19 -7.42 3.91
C ALA A 187 -9.71 -7.66 4.22
N MET A 188 -9.40 -8.44 5.26
CA MET A 188 -8.03 -8.83 5.57
C MET A 188 -7.42 -9.66 4.45
N TRP A 189 -8.20 -10.54 3.82
CA TRP A 189 -7.72 -11.34 2.70
C TRP A 189 -7.41 -10.49 1.46
N GLU A 190 -8.29 -9.55 1.11
CA GLU A 190 -8.08 -8.59 0.02
C GLU A 190 -6.86 -7.69 0.29
N LEU A 191 -6.79 -7.09 1.48
CA LEU A 191 -5.67 -6.24 1.86
C LEU A 191 -4.35 -7.01 1.87
N ALA A 192 -4.33 -8.23 2.42
CA ALA A 192 -3.12 -9.05 2.44
C ALA A 192 -2.64 -9.41 1.02
N ASN A 193 -3.58 -9.68 0.09
CA ASN A 193 -3.26 -9.91 -1.31
C ASN A 193 -2.72 -8.66 -2.00
N ALA A 194 -3.31 -7.49 -1.74
CA ALA A 194 -2.86 -6.21 -2.25
C ALA A 194 -1.43 -5.88 -1.74
N LEU A 195 -1.22 -5.91 -0.42
CA LEU A 195 0.08 -5.61 0.20
C LEU A 195 1.17 -6.58 -0.24
N SER A 196 0.80 -7.83 -0.60
CA SER A 196 1.77 -8.80 -1.11
C SER A 196 2.41 -8.38 -2.44
N ARG A 197 1.83 -7.42 -3.17
CA ARG A 197 2.39 -6.88 -4.43
C ARG A 197 3.55 -5.92 -4.20
N SER A 198 3.78 -5.46 -2.97
CA SER A 198 4.92 -4.60 -2.61
C SER A 198 6.28 -5.32 -2.63
N GLY A 199 6.35 -6.59 -3.01
CA GLY A 199 7.57 -7.41 -3.01
C GLY A 199 7.91 -8.05 -1.66
N SER A 200 6.94 -8.12 -0.75
CA SER A 200 7.01 -8.86 0.53
C SER A 200 5.67 -9.55 0.77
N VAL A 201 5.57 -10.45 1.75
CA VAL A 201 4.34 -11.22 1.99
C VAL A 201 3.76 -10.93 3.37
N VAL A 202 2.44 -10.79 3.42
CA VAL A 202 1.72 -10.76 4.69
C VAL A 202 1.64 -12.19 5.24
N ALA A 203 1.89 -12.37 6.54
CA ALA A 203 1.69 -13.62 7.25
C ALA A 203 0.18 -13.90 7.40
N ARG A 204 -0.47 -14.31 6.31
CA ARG A 204 -1.94 -14.31 6.17
C ARG A 204 -2.64 -15.10 7.26
N VAL A 205 -2.18 -16.33 7.52
CA VAL A 205 -2.80 -17.24 8.49
C VAL A 205 -2.85 -16.62 9.89
N PRO A 206 -1.71 -16.23 10.52
CA PRO A 206 -1.77 -15.61 11.85
C PRO A 206 -2.47 -14.25 11.82
N THR A 207 -2.35 -13.47 10.75
CA THR A 207 -2.96 -12.13 10.68
C THR A 207 -4.50 -12.17 10.61
N VAL A 208 -5.06 -13.02 9.74
CA VAL A 208 -6.52 -13.18 9.61
C VAL A 208 -7.10 -13.82 10.88
N THR A 209 -6.41 -14.84 11.43
CA THR A 209 -6.83 -15.50 12.67
C THR A 209 -6.82 -14.53 13.84
N ALA A 210 -5.76 -13.72 13.98
CA ALA A 210 -5.66 -12.71 15.02
C ALA A 210 -6.77 -11.66 14.89
N ALA A 211 -7.05 -11.17 13.68
CA ALA A 211 -8.13 -10.20 13.47
C ALA A 211 -9.50 -10.76 13.83
N GLY A 212 -9.80 -12.01 13.45
CA GLY A 212 -11.03 -12.68 13.87
C GLY A 212 -11.12 -12.83 15.40
N LEU A 213 -10.02 -13.27 16.03
CA LEU A 213 -9.97 -13.39 17.49
C LEU A 213 -10.12 -12.04 18.20
N MET A 214 -9.61 -10.94 17.63
CA MET A 214 -9.81 -9.59 18.19
C MET A 214 -11.30 -9.21 18.19
N ILE A 215 -12.04 -9.51 17.12
CA ILE A 215 -13.49 -9.27 17.05
C ILE A 215 -14.22 -10.07 18.14
N LEU A 216 -13.92 -11.36 18.26
CA LEU A 216 -14.55 -12.23 19.25
C LEU A 216 -14.19 -11.82 20.70
N ALA A 217 -12.91 -11.55 20.95
CA ALA A 217 -12.42 -11.13 22.26
C ALA A 217 -13.05 -9.81 22.71
N THR A 218 -13.16 -8.84 21.79
CA THR A 218 -13.82 -7.56 22.06
C THR A 218 -15.28 -7.75 22.45
N TYR A 219 -16.00 -8.59 21.70
CA TYR A 219 -17.42 -8.84 21.97
C TYR A 219 -17.66 -9.57 23.29
N LEU A 220 -16.85 -10.59 23.60
CA LEU A 220 -17.06 -11.47 24.75
C LEU A 220 -16.48 -10.92 26.07
N ALA A 221 -15.39 -10.17 25.99
CA ALA A 221 -14.61 -9.77 27.17
C ALA A 221 -14.15 -8.30 27.15
N GLY A 222 -14.63 -7.51 26.19
CA GLY A 222 -14.47 -6.06 26.17
C GLY A 222 -13.06 -5.56 25.80
N ARG A 223 -12.76 -4.34 26.24
CA ARG A 223 -11.56 -3.58 25.83
C ARG A 223 -10.25 -4.22 26.24
N GLU A 224 -10.17 -4.81 27.43
CA GLU A 224 -8.92 -5.43 27.90
C GLU A 224 -8.58 -6.67 27.06
N ALA A 225 -9.59 -7.47 26.70
CA ALA A 225 -9.42 -8.64 25.87
C ALA A 225 -9.02 -8.30 24.43
N LEU A 226 -9.47 -7.15 23.90
CA LEU A 226 -8.99 -6.62 22.61
C LEU A 226 -7.47 -6.39 22.61
N TRP A 227 -6.94 -5.72 23.63
CA TRP A 227 -5.49 -5.46 23.72
C TRP A 227 -4.69 -6.74 23.90
N VAL A 228 -5.18 -7.67 24.73
CA VAL A 228 -4.57 -9.00 24.87
C VAL A 228 -4.57 -9.74 23.53
N ALA A 229 -5.69 -9.79 22.82
CA ALA A 229 -5.79 -10.44 21.51
C ALA A 229 -4.87 -9.79 20.46
N PHE A 230 -4.75 -8.46 20.47
CA PHE A 230 -3.82 -7.73 19.61
C PHE A 230 -2.36 -8.08 19.92
N THR A 231 -1.95 -8.08 21.20
CA THR A 231 -0.58 -8.43 21.62
C THR A 231 -0.24 -9.88 21.30
N VAL A 232 -1.16 -10.81 21.58
CA VAL A 232 -0.99 -12.23 21.24
C VAL A 232 -0.93 -12.42 19.72
N GLY A 233 -1.77 -11.72 18.95
CA GLY A 233 -1.77 -11.73 17.49
C GLY A 233 -0.46 -11.19 16.91
N ALA A 234 0.04 -10.07 17.42
CA ALA A 234 1.33 -9.50 17.04
C ALA A 234 2.49 -10.47 17.35
N GLY A 235 2.48 -11.10 18.53
CA GLY A 235 3.43 -12.14 18.90
C GLY A 235 3.36 -13.37 17.99
N ALA A 236 2.16 -13.81 17.62
CA ALA A 236 1.94 -14.92 16.71
C ALA A 236 2.46 -14.63 15.30
N ILE A 237 2.26 -13.40 14.80
CA ILE A 237 2.82 -12.94 13.52
C ILE A 237 4.36 -12.99 13.57
N LEU A 238 4.97 -12.42 14.61
CA LEU A 238 6.43 -12.43 14.80
C LEU A 238 6.99 -13.85 14.84
N LEU A 239 6.37 -14.73 15.64
CA LEU A 239 6.79 -16.12 15.77
C LEU A 239 6.64 -16.87 14.44
N PHE A 240 5.52 -16.70 13.75
CA PHE A 240 5.27 -17.35 12.46
C PHE A 240 6.29 -16.91 11.41
N THR A 241 6.54 -15.61 11.27
CA THR A 241 7.53 -15.08 10.32
C THR A 241 8.95 -15.56 10.66
N LEU A 242 9.28 -15.68 11.95
CA LEU A 242 10.55 -16.24 12.42
C LEU A 242 10.69 -17.73 12.05
N LEU A 243 9.64 -18.53 12.30
CA LEU A 243 9.64 -19.97 12.04
C LEU A 243 9.70 -20.30 10.55
N GLU A 244 9.03 -19.53 9.70
CA GLU A 244 9.07 -19.71 8.25
C GLU A 244 10.37 -19.24 7.60
N ARG A 245 11.29 -18.62 8.37
CA ARG A 245 12.58 -18.10 7.87
C ARG A 245 12.41 -17.26 6.60
N ARG A 246 11.42 -16.37 6.62
CA ARG A 246 11.06 -15.53 5.47
C ARG A 246 12.26 -14.67 5.02
N PRO A 247 12.40 -14.38 3.71
CA PRO A 247 13.53 -13.63 3.19
C PRO A 247 13.56 -12.17 3.68
N ASN A 248 12.39 -11.56 3.92
CA ASN A 248 12.26 -10.16 4.34
C ASN A 248 11.44 -10.06 5.65
N PRO A 249 11.90 -10.64 6.77
CA PRO A 249 11.07 -10.88 7.95
C PRO A 249 10.56 -9.57 8.58
N VAL A 250 11.38 -8.52 8.60
CA VAL A 250 10.98 -7.21 9.13
C VAL A 250 9.84 -6.60 8.30
N LYS A 251 9.97 -6.62 6.97
CA LYS A 251 8.96 -6.06 6.06
C LYS A 251 7.66 -6.86 6.13
N ASP A 252 7.74 -8.19 6.17
CA ASP A 252 6.59 -9.09 6.30
C ASP A 252 5.82 -8.83 7.62
N VAL A 253 6.54 -8.66 8.73
CA VAL A 253 5.96 -8.31 10.03
C VAL A 253 5.31 -6.93 9.97
N CYS A 254 5.99 -5.92 9.42
CA CYS A 254 5.43 -4.57 9.29
C CYS A 254 4.14 -4.55 8.48
N LEU A 255 4.09 -5.25 7.33
CA LEU A 255 2.87 -5.35 6.52
C LEU A 255 1.75 -6.09 7.24
N SER A 256 2.08 -7.14 7.98
CA SER A 256 1.11 -7.93 8.74
C SER A 256 0.54 -7.16 9.93
N LEU A 257 1.39 -6.45 10.69
CA LEU A 257 0.95 -5.58 11.78
C LEU A 257 0.18 -4.37 11.28
N PHE A 258 0.56 -3.81 10.13
CA PHE A 258 -0.20 -2.76 9.46
C PHE A 258 -1.61 -3.27 9.12
N ALA A 259 -1.73 -4.43 8.48
CA ALA A 259 -3.03 -5.02 8.15
C ALA A 259 -3.86 -5.34 9.40
N LEU A 260 -3.25 -5.94 10.43
CA LEU A 260 -3.89 -6.23 11.71
C LEU A 260 -4.42 -4.97 12.40
N THR A 261 -3.63 -3.90 12.38
CA THR A 261 -4.02 -2.61 12.98
C THR A 261 -5.10 -1.94 12.15
N TYR A 262 -4.91 -1.83 10.83
CA TYR A 262 -5.80 -1.10 9.94
C TYR A 262 -7.18 -1.76 9.82
N VAL A 263 -7.26 -3.08 9.71
CA VAL A 263 -8.54 -3.80 9.59
C VAL A 263 -9.00 -4.31 10.95
N GLY A 264 -8.18 -5.13 11.63
CA GLY A 264 -8.58 -5.83 12.86
C GLY A 264 -8.87 -4.88 14.02
N LEU A 265 -7.92 -4.00 14.36
CA LEU A 265 -8.08 -3.08 15.49
C LEU A 265 -9.19 -2.04 15.24
N MET A 266 -9.21 -1.46 14.04
CA MET A 266 -10.23 -0.46 13.68
C MET A 266 -11.65 -1.04 13.63
N ALA A 267 -11.83 -2.25 13.06
CA ALA A 267 -13.12 -2.93 13.08
C ALA A 267 -13.57 -3.30 14.49
N SER A 268 -12.62 -3.65 15.37
CA SER A 268 -12.91 -3.96 16.77
C SER A 268 -13.48 -2.74 17.51
N ALA A 269 -13.19 -1.50 17.09
CA ALA A 269 -13.83 -0.31 17.67
C ALA A 269 -15.36 -0.31 17.44
N VAL A 270 -15.83 -0.72 16.25
CA VAL A 270 -17.27 -0.84 15.95
C VAL A 270 -17.92 -1.90 16.85
N VAL A 271 -17.25 -3.03 17.05
CA VAL A 271 -17.73 -4.10 17.93
C VAL A 271 -17.75 -3.64 19.38
N PHE A 272 -16.75 -2.88 19.81
CA PHE A 272 -16.75 -2.32 21.16
C PHE A 272 -17.91 -1.34 21.37
N ILE A 273 -18.21 -0.48 20.39
CA ILE A 273 -19.41 0.38 20.42
C ILE A 273 -20.68 -0.47 20.58
N LEU A 274 -20.80 -1.59 19.86
CA LEU A 274 -21.95 -2.50 19.96
C LEU A 274 -22.14 -3.06 21.39
N THR A 275 -21.06 -3.25 22.16
CA THR A 275 -21.12 -3.78 23.53
C THR A 275 -21.55 -2.74 24.57
N GLN A 276 -21.66 -1.47 24.20
CA GLN A 276 -22.10 -0.40 25.11
C GLN A 276 -23.63 -0.40 25.30
N PRO A 277 -24.14 0.31 26.33
CA PRO A 277 -25.57 0.61 26.43
C PRO A 277 -26.07 1.25 25.12
N ASP A 278 -27.22 0.78 24.62
CA ASP A 278 -27.78 1.19 23.33
C ASP A 278 -26.79 1.08 22.15
N GLY A 279 -25.83 0.14 22.25
CA GLY A 279 -24.74 -0.02 21.30
C GLY A 279 -25.21 -0.27 19.87
N ASN A 280 -26.35 -0.92 19.69
CA ASN A 280 -26.97 -1.08 18.37
C ASN A 280 -27.38 0.27 17.75
N LEU A 281 -27.98 1.17 18.54
CA LEU A 281 -28.34 2.52 18.09
C LEU A 281 -27.10 3.38 17.84
N LEU A 282 -26.05 3.24 18.65
CA LEU A 282 -24.77 3.93 18.45
C LEU A 282 -24.08 3.50 17.15
N VAL A 283 -24.09 2.19 16.84
CA VAL A 283 -23.59 1.69 15.56
C VAL A 283 -24.46 2.19 14.39
N ILE A 284 -25.79 2.22 14.54
CA ILE A 284 -26.69 2.79 13.52
C ILE A 284 -26.38 4.27 13.29
N LEU A 285 -26.21 5.06 14.36
CA LEU A 285 -25.83 6.48 14.27
C LEU A 285 -24.51 6.64 13.52
N PHE A 286 -23.48 5.88 13.91
CA PHE A 286 -22.18 5.92 13.24
C PHE A 286 -22.28 5.62 11.74
N LEU A 287 -22.95 4.52 11.37
CA LEU A 287 -23.14 4.14 9.97
C LEU A 287 -23.98 5.18 9.22
N ALA A 288 -25.02 5.74 9.84
CA ALA A 288 -25.84 6.78 9.25
C ALA A 288 -25.05 8.06 8.96
N LEU A 289 -24.13 8.46 9.84
CA LEU A 289 -23.25 9.60 9.61
C LEU A 289 -22.28 9.37 8.46
N VAL A 290 -21.67 8.18 8.36
CA VAL A 290 -20.78 7.83 7.23
C VAL A 290 -21.56 7.81 5.91
N VAL A 291 -22.75 7.18 5.90
CA VAL A 291 -23.61 7.14 4.70
C VAL A 291 -24.09 8.53 4.31
N ALA A 292 -24.46 9.37 5.27
CA ALA A 292 -24.84 10.76 5.03
C ALA A 292 -23.68 11.58 4.47
N SER A 293 -22.46 11.36 4.97
CA SER A 293 -21.23 11.95 4.45
C SER A 293 -21.03 11.60 2.97
N ASP A 294 -21.19 10.33 2.59
CA ASP A 294 -21.02 9.89 1.20
C ASP A 294 -22.11 10.47 0.28
N ILE A 295 -23.36 10.48 0.73
CA ILE A 295 -24.48 11.06 -0.03
C ILE A 295 -24.28 12.57 -0.21
N GLY A 296 -23.97 13.30 0.86
CA GLY A 296 -23.71 14.74 0.81
C GLY A 296 -22.50 15.07 -0.08
N GLY A 297 -21.44 14.28 0.04
CA GLY A 297 -20.21 14.40 -0.72
C GLY A 297 -20.41 14.19 -2.21
N TYR A 298 -21.13 13.13 -2.57
CA TYR A 298 -21.47 12.83 -3.95
C TYR A 298 -22.41 13.87 -4.55
N THR A 299 -23.48 14.25 -3.85
CA THR A 299 -24.48 15.20 -4.36
C THR A 299 -23.87 16.58 -4.62
N PHE A 300 -23.16 17.15 -3.64
CA PHE A 300 -22.52 18.46 -3.82
C PHE A 300 -21.29 18.39 -4.74
N GLY A 301 -20.56 17.28 -4.71
CA GLY A 301 -19.42 17.06 -5.60
C GLY A 301 -19.82 17.01 -7.07
N VAL A 302 -20.94 16.37 -7.41
CA VAL A 302 -21.45 16.30 -8.79
C VAL A 302 -22.06 17.63 -9.24
N LEU A 303 -22.80 18.31 -8.36
CA LEU A 303 -23.52 19.54 -8.73
C LEU A 303 -22.61 20.78 -8.78
N TRP A 304 -21.64 20.87 -7.86
CA TRP A 304 -20.82 22.08 -7.67
C TRP A 304 -19.32 21.82 -7.54
N GLY A 305 -18.85 20.58 -7.64
CA GLY A 305 -17.44 20.24 -7.46
C GLY A 305 -16.54 20.92 -8.50
N LYS A 306 -15.72 21.87 -8.03
CA LYS A 306 -14.77 22.61 -8.86
C LYS A 306 -13.35 22.54 -8.32
N HIS A 307 -13.19 22.46 -6.99
CA HIS A 307 -11.88 22.52 -6.34
C HIS A 307 -11.51 21.17 -5.72
N PRO A 308 -10.64 20.36 -6.37
CA PRO A 308 -10.22 19.09 -5.82
C PRO A 308 -9.41 19.26 -4.52
N ILE A 309 -9.62 18.37 -3.55
CA ILE A 309 -8.93 18.41 -2.24
C ILE A 309 -7.50 17.88 -2.37
N ALA A 310 -7.34 16.73 -3.04
CA ALA A 310 -6.05 16.05 -3.18
C ALA A 310 -5.85 15.51 -4.61
N PRO A 311 -5.49 16.36 -5.59
CA PRO A 311 -5.48 15.99 -7.01
C PRO A 311 -4.63 14.76 -7.36
N LYS A 312 -3.52 14.53 -6.65
CA LYS A 312 -2.60 13.41 -6.91
C LYS A 312 -3.10 12.06 -6.35
N ILE A 313 -3.91 12.10 -5.29
CA ILE A 313 -4.36 10.91 -4.56
C ILE A 313 -5.80 10.55 -4.96
N SER A 314 -6.69 11.54 -4.92
CA SER A 314 -8.12 11.38 -5.23
C SER A 314 -8.63 12.60 -6.02
N PRO A 315 -8.51 12.59 -7.36
CA PRO A 315 -8.86 13.73 -8.20
C PRO A 315 -10.36 14.05 -8.23
N LYS A 316 -11.22 13.12 -7.79
CA LYS A 316 -12.69 13.25 -7.82
C LYS A 316 -13.28 13.86 -6.55
N LYS A 317 -12.53 13.97 -5.46
CA LYS A 317 -13.01 14.54 -4.19
C LYS A 317 -12.77 16.05 -4.19
N SER A 318 -13.82 16.84 -3.99
CA SER A 318 -13.79 18.31 -4.01
C SER A 318 -14.14 18.94 -2.66
N TRP A 319 -13.67 20.17 -2.42
CA TRP A 319 -14.00 20.95 -1.23
C TRP A 319 -15.49 21.24 -1.12
N GLU A 320 -16.17 21.47 -2.26
CA GLU A 320 -17.62 21.65 -2.29
C GLU A 320 -18.36 20.36 -1.91
N GLY A 321 -17.86 19.20 -2.37
CA GLY A 321 -18.38 17.91 -1.96
C GLY A 321 -18.23 17.71 -0.45
N TYR A 322 -17.05 17.97 0.11
CA TYR A 322 -16.81 17.87 1.55
C TYR A 322 -17.74 18.77 2.38
N ALA A 323 -18.01 20.00 1.91
CA ALA A 323 -18.99 20.86 2.57
C ALA A 323 -20.41 20.23 2.58
N GLY A 324 -20.80 19.56 1.49
CA GLY A 324 -22.02 18.75 1.44
C GLY A 324 -22.01 17.56 2.41
N SER A 325 -20.90 16.83 2.51
CA SER A 325 -20.71 15.75 3.48
C SER A 325 -20.91 16.24 4.92
N ALA A 326 -20.31 17.38 5.28
CA ALA A 326 -20.46 17.99 6.59
C ALA A 326 -21.90 18.43 6.87
N LEU A 327 -22.56 19.04 5.89
CA LEU A 327 -23.95 19.51 6.03
C LEU A 327 -24.92 18.35 6.28
N PHE A 328 -24.86 17.30 5.45
CA PHE A 328 -25.76 16.14 5.58
C PHE A 328 -25.49 15.36 6.86
N SER A 329 -24.22 15.13 7.20
CA SER A 329 -23.84 14.43 8.43
C SER A 329 -24.26 15.24 9.67
N THR A 330 -24.16 16.58 9.63
CA THR A 330 -24.64 17.46 10.71
C THR A 330 -26.15 17.39 10.87
N ALA A 331 -26.90 17.41 9.78
CA ALA A 331 -28.36 17.26 9.85
C ALA A 331 -28.75 15.92 10.48
N VAL A 332 -28.15 14.82 10.04
CA VAL A 332 -28.40 13.48 10.61
C VAL A 332 -27.96 13.41 12.08
N GLY A 333 -26.78 13.95 12.41
CA GLY A 333 -26.27 13.99 13.77
C GLY A 333 -27.18 14.75 14.73
N ILE A 334 -27.70 15.92 14.32
CA ILE A 334 -28.66 16.71 15.11
C ILE A 334 -29.97 15.93 15.30
N CYS A 335 -30.53 15.36 14.23
CA CYS A 335 -31.77 14.59 14.32
C CYS A 335 -31.65 13.39 15.27
N MET A 336 -30.55 12.65 15.19
CA MET A 336 -30.32 11.50 16.07
C MET A 336 -30.06 11.93 17.51
N ALA A 337 -29.26 12.98 17.73
CA ALA A 337 -29.02 13.53 19.06
C ALA A 337 -30.36 13.92 19.73
N LEU A 338 -31.22 14.66 19.03
CA LEU A 338 -32.49 15.13 19.59
C LEU A 338 -33.56 14.05 19.76
N TRP A 339 -33.75 13.18 18.77
CA TRP A 339 -34.92 12.30 18.72
C TRP A 339 -34.66 10.87 19.19
N VAL A 340 -33.39 10.45 19.26
CA VAL A 340 -33.03 9.08 19.65
C VAL A 340 -32.31 9.07 20.99
N PHE A 341 -31.35 9.97 21.17
CA PHE A 341 -30.45 9.97 22.33
C PHE A 341 -30.79 11.00 23.42
N ASP A 342 -31.76 11.89 23.17
CA ASP A 342 -32.08 13.05 24.02
C ASP A 342 -30.83 13.87 24.41
N ALA A 343 -29.87 13.93 23.49
CA ALA A 343 -28.58 14.56 23.66
C ALA A 343 -28.64 16.04 23.20
N PRO A 344 -27.79 16.92 23.77
CA PRO A 344 -27.74 18.32 23.37
C PRO A 344 -27.43 18.48 21.87
N ILE A 345 -28.10 19.41 21.19
CA ILE A 345 -27.96 19.68 19.74
C ILE A 345 -26.50 19.83 19.29
N TRP A 346 -25.68 20.50 20.10
CA TRP A 346 -24.28 20.76 19.78
C TRP A 346 -23.47 19.47 19.61
N THR A 347 -23.86 18.37 20.28
CA THR A 347 -23.20 17.07 20.12
C THR A 347 -23.39 16.52 18.71
N GLY A 348 -24.60 16.66 18.14
CA GLY A 348 -24.90 16.30 16.75
C GLY A 348 -24.11 17.12 15.73
N VAL A 349 -23.87 18.40 16.02
CA VAL A 349 -23.00 19.27 15.21
C VAL A 349 -21.53 18.80 15.25
N VAL A 350 -21.03 18.45 16.43
CA VAL A 350 -19.67 17.91 16.59
C VAL A 350 -19.51 16.58 15.84
N LEU A 351 -20.46 15.66 15.99
CA LEU A 351 -20.46 14.39 15.26
C LEU A 351 -20.48 14.61 13.75
N GLY A 352 -21.42 15.44 13.27
CA GLY A 352 -21.60 15.69 11.85
C GLY A 352 -20.52 16.53 11.18
N THR A 353 -19.57 17.09 11.93
CA THR A 353 -18.40 17.77 11.38
C THR A 353 -17.15 16.91 11.45
N ILE A 354 -16.95 16.16 12.53
CA ILE A 354 -15.75 15.34 12.73
C ILE A 354 -15.83 14.02 11.94
N ILE A 355 -16.95 13.31 11.99
CA ILE A 355 -17.11 12.02 11.27
C ILE A 355 -16.83 12.14 9.77
N PRO A 356 -17.40 13.09 9.00
CA PRO A 356 -17.10 13.22 7.57
C PRO A 356 -15.63 13.59 7.28
N ALA A 357 -14.95 14.29 8.19
CA ALA A 357 -13.52 14.60 8.06
C ALA A 357 -12.67 13.32 8.06
N PHE A 358 -12.93 12.44 9.03
CA PHE A 358 -12.20 11.17 9.14
C PHE A 358 -12.64 10.13 8.10
N ALA A 359 -13.91 10.14 7.70
CA ALA A 359 -14.38 9.33 6.57
C ALA A 359 -13.61 9.70 5.29
N THR A 360 -13.50 11.00 5.00
CA THR A 360 -12.72 11.50 3.84
C THR A 360 -11.23 11.17 3.95
N LEU A 361 -10.66 11.24 5.15
CA LEU A 361 -9.27 10.86 5.41
C LEU A 361 -9.04 9.35 5.21
N GLY A 362 -10.03 8.52 5.53
CA GLY A 362 -10.02 7.09 5.30
C GLY A 362 -9.94 6.76 3.81
N ASP A 363 -10.82 7.35 3.00
CA ASP A 363 -10.81 7.23 1.53
C ASP A 363 -9.46 7.64 0.93
N PHE A 364 -8.85 8.71 1.46
CA PHE A 364 -7.52 9.16 1.02
C PHE A 364 -6.42 8.19 1.41
N SER A 365 -6.50 7.61 2.61
CA SER A 365 -5.55 6.59 3.07
C SER A 365 -5.60 5.36 2.17
N GLU A 366 -6.80 4.89 1.84
CA GLU A 366 -6.97 3.76 0.94
C GLU A 366 -6.52 4.09 -0.49
N SER A 367 -6.91 5.26 -1.00
CA SER A 367 -6.46 5.74 -2.31
C SER A 367 -4.93 5.84 -2.38
N MET A 368 -4.26 6.27 -1.31
CA MET A 368 -2.80 6.32 -1.22
C MET A 368 -2.19 4.91 -1.30
N ILE A 369 -2.70 3.95 -0.53
CA ILE A 369 -2.23 2.55 -0.58
C ILE A 369 -2.41 1.97 -1.99
N LYS A 370 -3.55 2.22 -2.64
CA LYS A 370 -3.81 1.78 -4.01
C LYS A 370 -2.79 2.36 -4.99
N ARG A 371 -2.46 3.64 -4.89
CA ARG A 371 -1.46 4.28 -5.78
C ARG A 371 -0.05 3.77 -5.55
N ASP A 372 0.34 3.53 -4.29
CA ASP A 372 1.65 3.00 -3.94
C ASP A 372 1.87 1.58 -4.49
N LEU A 373 0.80 0.77 -4.54
CA LEU A 373 0.83 -0.60 -5.05
C LEU A 373 0.52 -0.71 -6.55
N ASP A 374 0.35 0.41 -7.26
CA ASP A 374 -0.10 0.47 -8.66
C ASP A 374 -1.41 -0.32 -8.91
N LEU A 375 -2.36 -0.20 -7.98
CA LEU A 375 -3.67 -0.85 -8.01
C LEU A 375 -4.78 0.16 -8.25
N LYS A 376 -5.83 -0.32 -8.94
CA LYS A 376 -7.07 0.42 -9.12
C LYS A 376 -8.10 0.12 -8.04
N ASP A 377 -8.27 -1.16 -7.73
CA ASP A 377 -9.25 -1.71 -6.78
C ASP A 377 -8.55 -2.78 -5.91
N MET A 378 -8.95 -2.93 -4.64
CA MET A 378 -8.29 -3.86 -3.69
C MET A 378 -8.65 -5.34 -3.96
N GLY A 379 -9.78 -5.60 -4.61
CA GLY A 379 -10.25 -6.93 -4.94
C GLY A 379 -11.39 -6.91 -5.97
N THR A 380 -11.77 -8.09 -6.46
CA THR A 380 -12.88 -8.28 -7.42
C THR A 380 -14.00 -9.15 -6.84
N LEU A 381 -14.02 -9.33 -5.51
CA LEU A 381 -14.80 -10.37 -4.85
C LEU A 381 -16.31 -10.12 -4.94
N LEU A 382 -16.74 -8.85 -5.05
CA LEU A 382 -18.13 -8.49 -5.29
C LEU A 382 -18.33 -8.12 -6.78
N PRO A 383 -19.12 -8.91 -7.55
CA PRO A 383 -19.36 -8.64 -8.96
C PRO A 383 -19.92 -7.22 -9.15
N GLY A 384 -19.19 -6.39 -9.88
CA GLY A 384 -19.58 -5.01 -10.21
C GLY A 384 -19.44 -3.97 -9.09
N HIS A 385 -18.79 -4.27 -7.96
CA HIS A 385 -18.76 -3.39 -6.78
C HIS A 385 -17.38 -3.07 -6.19
N GLY A 386 -16.31 -3.66 -6.71
CA GLY A 386 -14.97 -3.57 -6.11
C GLY A 386 -14.77 -4.60 -5.00
N GLY A 387 -13.76 -4.39 -4.16
CA GLY A 387 -13.51 -5.21 -2.98
C GLY A 387 -14.43 -4.87 -1.81
N VAL A 388 -14.51 -5.77 -0.83
CA VAL A 388 -15.08 -5.45 0.50
C VAL A 388 -14.26 -4.36 1.18
N MET A 389 -12.94 -4.37 0.95
CA MET A 389 -12.03 -3.35 1.49
C MET A 389 -12.36 -1.94 0.99
N ASP A 390 -12.72 -1.78 -0.28
CA ASP A 390 -13.13 -0.49 -0.89
C ASP A 390 -14.46 0.05 -0.32
N ARG A 391 -15.15 -0.70 0.55
CA ARG A 391 -16.37 -0.27 1.26
C ARG A 391 -16.14 0.03 2.73
N LEU A 392 -15.01 -0.42 3.25
CA LEU A 392 -14.61 -0.28 4.65
C LEU A 392 -13.56 0.82 4.82
N ASP A 393 -13.09 1.43 3.75
CA ASP A 393 -12.06 2.48 3.70
C ASP A 393 -12.43 3.75 4.48
N SER A 394 -13.69 4.18 4.41
CA SER A 394 -14.22 5.28 5.21
C SER A 394 -14.62 4.83 6.61
N ILE A 395 -15.13 3.61 6.75
CA ILE A 395 -15.68 3.09 8.01
C ILE A 395 -14.56 2.78 9.02
N LEU A 396 -13.53 2.04 8.61
CA LEU A 396 -12.50 1.57 9.54
C LEU A 396 -11.75 2.72 10.22
N PRO A 397 -11.14 3.68 9.50
CA PRO A 397 -10.38 4.76 10.15
C PRO A 397 -11.25 5.68 10.98
N THR A 398 -12.55 5.76 10.68
CA THR A 398 -13.51 6.61 11.39
C THR A 398 -14.07 5.94 12.64
N ALA A 399 -14.10 4.61 12.72
CA ALA A 399 -14.70 3.87 13.83
C ALA A 399 -14.06 4.18 15.20
N PRO A 400 -12.72 4.23 15.39
CA PRO A 400 -12.12 4.64 16.66
C PRO A 400 -12.44 6.09 17.01
N VAL A 401 -12.57 6.97 16.01
CA VAL A 401 -12.94 8.37 16.24
C VAL A 401 -14.37 8.45 16.73
N ALA A 402 -15.29 7.72 16.12
CA ALA A 402 -16.66 7.62 16.60
C ALA A 402 -16.73 7.09 18.04
N LEU A 403 -15.95 6.06 18.36
CA LEU A 403 -15.85 5.54 19.72
C LEU A 403 -15.38 6.61 20.72
N VAL A 404 -14.33 7.36 20.39
CA VAL A 404 -13.85 8.47 21.23
C VAL A 404 -14.94 9.52 21.41
N LEU A 405 -15.61 9.93 20.33
CA LEU A 405 -16.69 10.92 20.40
C LEU A 405 -17.85 10.45 21.27
N PHE A 406 -18.33 9.22 21.10
CA PHE A 406 -19.41 8.67 21.93
C PHE A 406 -19.01 8.49 23.40
N THR A 407 -17.72 8.32 23.69
CA THR A 407 -17.22 8.18 25.06
C THR A 407 -17.15 9.52 25.79
N PHE A 408 -16.90 10.63 25.08
CA PHE A 408 -16.68 11.95 25.70
C PHE A 408 -17.83 12.94 25.52
N LEU A 409 -18.73 12.70 24.56
CA LEU A 409 -19.90 13.54 24.36
C LEU A 409 -21.05 13.06 25.26
N PRO A 410 -21.77 14.00 25.91
CA PRO A 410 -22.89 13.64 26.78
C PRO A 410 -24.07 13.08 25.98
N GLY A 411 -24.77 12.09 26.56
CA GLY A 411 -25.98 11.51 25.99
C GLY A 411 -25.75 10.30 25.07
N PHE A 412 -24.54 9.75 25.05
CA PHE A 412 -24.21 8.54 24.29
C PHE A 412 -23.80 7.40 25.22
N ILE A 413 -22.50 7.23 25.50
CA ILE A 413 -22.01 6.17 26.40
C ILE A 413 -21.99 6.64 27.86
N THR A 414 -21.75 7.94 28.08
CA THR A 414 -21.77 8.61 29.39
C THR A 414 -23.10 9.32 29.62
#